data_AF-A0A9J7FAI9-F1
#
_entry.id   AF-A0A9J7FAI9-F1
#
_cell.length_a   1.000
_cell.length_b   1.000
_cell.length_c   1.000
_cell.angle_alpha   90.00
_cell.angle_beta   90.00
_cell.angle_gamma   90.00
#
_symmetry.space_group_name_H-M   'P 1'
#
loop_
_entity.id
_entity.type
_entity.pdbx_description
1 polymer ?
#
loop_
_entity_poly.entity_id
_entity_poly.type
_entity_poly.pdbx_seq_one_letter_code
_entity_poly.pdbx_strand_id
1 'polypeptide(L)'
;MFPSPSEWISEYQDSVLDPEALRVEVDTFMEAYDKKIAEEETKAKEEEGVPDEEGWVKVTRRGRRPVLPRTEAASLRVLEREKRKRARKELLNFYAWQHRETKMEHLAQLRKKFEEDKQRIELMRAQRKFRPY
;
A
#
# COMPACT_ATOMS: atom_id res chain seq x y z
N MET A 1 8.87 3.20 58.54
CA MET A 1 8.13 2.08 59.14
C MET A 1 7.46 1.39 57.97
N PHE A 2 7.83 0.14 57.67
CA PHE A 2 7.27 -0.58 56.51
C PHE A 2 5.84 -1.03 56.86
N PRO A 3 4.88 -0.95 55.92
CA PRO A 3 3.52 -1.42 56.17
C PRO A 3 3.53 -2.89 56.59
N SER A 4 2.72 -3.20 57.58
CA SER A 4 2.53 -4.56 58.06
C SER A 4 1.90 -5.42 56.96
N PRO A 5 2.17 -6.74 56.92
CA PRO A 5 1.58 -7.63 55.91
C PRO A 5 0.05 -7.56 55.83
N SER A 6 -0.63 -7.25 56.94
CA SER A 6 -2.08 -7.03 57.00
C SER A 6 -2.53 -5.77 56.29
N GLU A 7 -1.79 -4.66 56.44
CA GLU A 7 -2.08 -3.40 55.74
C GLU A 7 -1.93 -3.58 54.23
N TRP A 8 -0.88 -4.30 53.78
CA TRP A 8 -0.67 -4.57 52.35
C TRP A 8 -1.77 -5.45 51.73
N ILE A 9 -2.30 -6.42 52.47
CA ILE A 9 -3.41 -7.27 51.99
C ILE A 9 -4.70 -6.45 51.85
N SER A 10 -4.97 -5.55 52.80
CA SER A 10 -6.14 -4.65 52.73
C SER A 10 -6.03 -3.70 51.55
N GLU A 11 -4.89 -3.02 51.39
CA GLU A 11 -4.64 -2.10 50.27
C GLU A 11 -4.77 -2.81 48.92
N TYR A 12 -4.28 -4.06 48.82
CA TYR A 12 -4.43 -4.86 47.61
C TYR A 12 -5.89 -5.22 47.33
N GLN A 13 -6.66 -5.64 48.35
CA GLN A 13 -8.09 -5.95 48.19
C GLN A 13 -8.89 -4.72 47.77
N ASP A 14 -8.59 -3.55 48.34
CA ASP A 14 -9.25 -2.29 47.99
C ASP A 14 -8.83 -1.79 46.58
N SER A 15 -7.64 -2.17 46.11
CA SER A 15 -7.19 -1.87 44.74
C SER A 15 -7.89 -2.71 43.67
N VAL A 16 -8.46 -3.86 44.06
CA VAL A 16 -9.20 -4.74 43.14
C VAL A 16 -10.63 -4.21 43.03
N LEU A 17 -10.88 -3.47 41.95
CA LEU A 17 -12.22 -3.00 41.61
C LEU A 17 -13.16 -4.17 41.34
N ASP A 18 -14.44 -4.00 41.69
CA ASP A 18 -15.49 -4.96 41.35
C ASP A 18 -15.56 -5.11 39.81
N PRO A 19 -15.31 -6.31 39.26
CA PRO A 19 -15.25 -6.51 37.82
C PRO A 19 -16.60 -6.26 37.13
N GLU A 20 -17.73 -6.46 37.82
CA GLU A 20 -19.05 -6.24 37.23
C GLU A 20 -19.38 -4.75 37.17
N ALA A 21 -19.11 -3.97 38.23
CA ALA A 21 -19.23 -2.52 38.19
C ALA A 21 -18.37 -1.90 37.06
N LEU A 22 -17.11 -2.32 36.94
CA LEU A 22 -16.21 -1.84 35.89
C LEU A 22 -16.73 -2.16 34.48
N ARG A 23 -17.29 -3.35 34.27
CA ARG A 23 -17.90 -3.71 32.97
C ARG A 23 -19.04 -2.79 32.61
N VAL A 24 -19.95 -2.53 33.55
CA VAL A 24 -21.10 -1.65 33.31
C VAL A 24 -20.63 -0.24 32.95
N GLU A 25 -19.62 0.29 33.65
CA GLU A 25 -19.04 1.60 33.31
C GLU A 25 -18.42 1.64 31.91
N VAL A 26 -17.65 0.61 31.55
CA VAL A 26 -17.02 0.52 30.22
C VAL A 26 -18.08 0.37 29.14
N ASP A 27 -19.07 -0.51 29.34
CA ASP A 27 -20.12 -0.77 28.36
C ASP A 27 -20.96 0.49 28.11
N THR A 28 -21.37 1.19 29.17
CA THR A 28 -22.11 2.45 29.04
C THR A 28 -21.31 3.55 28.35
N PHE A 29 -20.01 3.65 28.63
CA PHE A 29 -19.11 4.59 27.94
C PHE A 29 -18.99 4.26 26.45
N MET A 30 -18.77 2.99 26.12
CA MET A 30 -18.60 2.53 24.74
C MET A 30 -19.89 2.68 23.94
N GLU A 31 -21.05 2.38 24.52
CA GLU A 31 -22.35 2.63 23.88
C GLU A 31 -22.57 4.12 23.57
N ALA A 32 -22.23 5.02 24.48
CA ALA A 32 -22.36 6.45 24.26
C ALA A 32 -21.39 6.95 23.16
N TYR A 33 -20.18 6.39 23.12
CA TYR A 33 -19.20 6.68 22.09
C TYR A 33 -19.66 6.19 20.71
N ASP A 34 -20.10 4.94 20.60
CA ASP A 34 -20.56 4.35 19.35
C ASP A 34 -21.78 5.09 18.78
N LYS A 35 -22.70 5.56 19.64
CA LYS A 35 -23.81 6.44 19.23
C LYS A 35 -23.32 7.74 18.60
N LYS A 36 -22.37 8.42 19.25
CA LYS A 36 -21.78 9.68 18.72
C LYS A 36 -21.09 9.47 17.38
N ILE A 37 -20.30 8.41 17.26
CA ILE A 37 -19.61 8.08 16.00
C ILE A 37 -20.63 7.77 14.89
N ALA A 38 -21.68 7.01 15.19
CA ALA A 38 -22.73 6.71 14.21
C ALA A 38 -23.45 7.97 13.74
N GLU A 39 -23.75 8.90 14.65
CA GLU A 39 -24.34 10.20 14.31
C GLU A 39 -23.42 11.05 13.44
N GLU A 40 -22.13 11.17 13.79
CA GLU A 40 -21.13 11.87 12.99
C GLU A 40 -20.98 11.26 11.60
N GLU A 41 -20.95 9.92 11.52
CA GLU A 41 -20.97 9.23 10.24
C GLU A 41 -22.22 9.56 9.44
N THR A 42 -23.42 9.52 10.04
CA THR A 42 -24.67 9.85 9.34
C THR A 42 -24.66 11.28 8.78
N LYS A 43 -24.24 12.26 9.58
CA LYS A 43 -24.09 13.65 9.14
C LYS A 43 -23.06 13.78 8.02
N ALA A 44 -21.91 13.12 8.14
CA ALA A 44 -20.91 13.10 7.09
C ALA A 44 -21.42 12.43 5.80
N LYS A 45 -22.34 11.45 5.89
CA LYS A 45 -22.99 10.86 4.71
C LYS A 45 -23.98 11.81 4.05
N GLU A 46 -24.68 12.61 4.84
CA GLU A 46 -25.64 13.62 4.36
C GLU A 46 -24.93 14.83 3.74
N GLU A 47 -23.81 15.27 4.33
CA GLU A 47 -22.95 16.34 3.79
C GLU A 47 -22.13 15.89 2.56
N GLU A 48 -22.00 14.58 2.32
CA GLU A 48 -21.17 14.07 1.22
C GLU A 48 -21.83 14.34 -0.13
N GLY A 49 -21.17 15.17 -0.95
CA GLY A 49 -21.62 15.48 -2.31
C GLY A 49 -22.63 16.63 -2.38
N VAL A 50 -23.00 17.23 -1.25
CA VAL A 50 -23.74 18.49 -1.22
C VAL A 50 -22.74 19.64 -1.41
N PRO A 51 -22.88 20.46 -2.47
CA PRO A 51 -22.06 21.65 -2.63
C PRO A 51 -22.44 22.70 -1.59
N ASP A 52 -21.44 23.33 -0.98
CA ASP A 52 -21.61 24.48 -0.09
C ASP A 52 -22.17 25.70 -0.86
N GLU A 53 -22.49 26.78 -0.16
CA GLU A 53 -23.03 28.03 -0.75
C GLU A 53 -22.12 28.64 -1.84
N GLU A 54 -20.83 28.31 -1.80
CA GLU A 54 -19.79 28.73 -2.76
C GLU A 54 -19.49 27.66 -3.84
N GLY A 55 -20.25 26.55 -3.84
CA GLY A 55 -20.14 25.47 -4.82
C GLY A 55 -19.00 24.47 -4.56
N TRP A 56 -18.33 24.53 -3.42
CA TRP A 56 -17.29 23.58 -3.05
C TRP A 56 -17.90 22.26 -2.54
N VAL A 57 -17.27 21.14 -2.92
CA VAL A 57 -17.65 19.81 -2.43
C VAL A 57 -16.59 19.33 -1.46
N LYS A 58 -16.97 19.13 -0.18
CA LYS A 58 -16.09 18.60 0.87
C LYS A 58 -15.73 17.14 0.56
N VAL A 59 -14.45 16.87 0.31
CA VAL A 59 -13.96 15.50 0.10
C VAL A 59 -13.88 14.78 1.44
N THR A 60 -14.90 13.99 1.76
CA THR A 60 -14.85 13.07 2.90
C THR A 60 -14.21 11.76 2.48
N ARG A 61 -13.30 11.23 3.30
CA ARG A 61 -12.71 9.91 3.06
C ARG A 61 -13.62 8.84 3.66
N ARG A 62 -14.64 8.43 2.91
CA ARG A 62 -15.45 7.27 3.28
C ARG A 62 -14.68 5.98 2.95
N GLY A 63 -14.28 5.24 3.98
CA GLY A 63 -13.72 3.90 3.79
C GLY A 63 -12.79 3.45 4.89
N ARG A 64 -13.09 2.28 5.47
CA ARG A 64 -12.17 1.54 6.33
C ARG A 64 -10.92 1.21 5.54
N ARG A 65 -9.74 1.59 6.03
CA ARG A 65 -8.48 1.08 5.48
C ARG A 65 -8.45 -0.42 5.78
N PRO A 66 -8.56 -1.33 4.80
CA PRO A 66 -8.46 -2.74 5.08
C PRO A 66 -7.09 -2.98 5.71
N VAL A 67 -7.09 -3.59 6.91
CA VAL A 67 -5.86 -4.02 7.55
C VAL A 67 -5.17 -4.97 6.58
N LEU A 68 -3.94 -4.65 6.18
CA LEU A 68 -3.18 -5.52 5.30
C LEU A 68 -2.98 -6.87 6.02
N PRO A 69 -3.35 -8.02 5.41
CA PRO A 69 -3.14 -9.31 6.05
C PRO A 69 -1.64 -9.52 6.29
N ARG A 70 -1.27 -9.99 7.49
CA ARG A 70 0.12 -10.31 7.86
C ARG A 70 0.58 -11.61 7.20
N THR A 71 0.61 -11.61 5.86
CA THR A 71 1.07 -12.72 5.03
C THR A 71 2.28 -12.28 4.21
N GLU A 72 3.19 -13.20 3.91
CA GLU A 72 4.39 -12.90 3.12
C GLU A 72 4.03 -12.36 1.73
N ALA A 73 3.00 -12.92 1.08
CA ALA A 73 2.52 -12.47 -0.21
C ALA A 73 2.04 -10.99 -0.20
N ALA A 74 1.37 -10.57 0.88
CA ALA A 74 0.95 -9.18 1.03
C ALA A 74 2.15 -8.24 1.23
N SER A 75 3.13 -8.65 2.04
CA SER A 75 4.38 -7.91 2.24
C SER A 75 5.18 -7.75 0.93
N LEU A 76 5.28 -8.83 0.14
CA LEU A 76 5.94 -8.79 -1.18
C LEU A 76 5.24 -7.84 -2.14
N ARG A 77 3.90 -7.85 -2.19
CA ARG A 77 3.12 -6.90 -3.02
C ARG A 77 3.36 -5.44 -2.63
N VAL A 78 3.49 -5.15 -1.33
CA VAL A 78 3.83 -3.80 -0.85
C VAL A 78 5.23 -3.41 -1.31
N LEU A 79 6.21 -4.29 -1.12
CA LEU A 79 7.59 -4.08 -1.56
C LEU A 79 7.69 -3.86 -3.08
N GLU A 80 7.00 -4.65 -3.88
CA GLU A 80 6.94 -4.46 -5.34
C GLU A 80 6.34 -3.11 -5.73
N ARG A 81 5.25 -2.72 -5.07
CA ARG A 81 4.61 -1.42 -5.30
C ARG A 81 5.56 -0.27 -4.96
N GLU A 82 6.34 -0.40 -3.89
CA GLU A 82 7.37 0.57 -3.55
C GLU A 82 8.49 0.62 -4.57
N LYS A 83 9.02 -0.54 -5.01
CA LYS A 83 10.04 -0.61 -6.07
C LYS A 83 9.56 0.07 -7.35
N ARG A 84 8.32 -0.19 -7.79
CA ARG A 84 7.72 0.47 -8.96
C ARG A 84 7.60 1.98 -8.78
N LYS A 85 7.24 2.45 -7.58
CA LYS A 85 7.18 3.89 -7.29
C LYS A 85 8.56 4.54 -7.34
N ARG A 86 9.60 3.89 -6.83
CA ARG A 86 10.99 4.37 -6.90
C ARG A 86 11.45 4.43 -8.36
N ALA A 87 11.27 3.35 -9.12
CA ALA A 87 11.62 3.30 -10.53
C ALA A 87 10.92 4.37 -11.39
N ARG A 88 9.68 4.76 -11.07
CA ARG A 88 8.98 5.86 -11.74
C ARG A 88 9.53 7.24 -11.38
N LYS A 89 10.07 7.40 -10.18
CA LYS A 89 10.67 8.65 -9.68
C LYS A 89 12.13 8.78 -10.06
N GLU A 90 12.80 7.66 -10.31
CA GLU A 90 14.15 7.63 -10.86
C GLU A 90 14.11 8.22 -12.27
N LEU A 91 14.61 9.44 -12.40
CA LEU A 91 14.74 10.13 -13.66
C LEU A 91 15.91 9.52 -14.43
N LEU A 92 15.68 8.35 -15.02
CA LEU A 92 16.71 7.53 -15.66
C LEU A 92 17.35 8.20 -16.89
N ASN A 93 16.77 9.31 -17.36
CA ASN A 93 17.24 10.05 -18.52
C ASN A 93 16.99 11.55 -18.33
N PHE A 94 17.79 12.18 -17.48
CA PHE A 94 17.69 13.62 -17.24
C PHE A 94 18.00 14.41 -18.52
N TYR A 95 18.89 13.90 -19.37
CA TYR A 95 19.37 14.60 -20.56
C TYR A 95 19.00 13.91 -21.87
N ALA A 96 18.72 14.72 -22.89
CA ALA A 96 18.37 14.25 -24.23
C ALA A 96 19.46 13.39 -24.90
N TRP A 97 20.73 13.56 -24.53
CA TRP A 97 21.83 12.75 -25.09
C TRP A 97 21.82 11.30 -24.60
N GLN A 98 21.37 11.03 -23.37
CA GLN A 98 21.23 9.67 -22.82
C GLN A 98 20.19 8.87 -23.62
N HIS A 99 19.08 9.51 -24.00
CA HIS A 99 18.10 8.94 -24.90
C HIS A 99 18.62 8.67 -26.31
N ARG A 100 19.55 9.50 -26.81
CA ARG A 100 20.17 9.27 -28.13
C ARG A 100 21.13 8.10 -28.07
N GLU A 101 21.97 8.04 -27.06
CA GLU A 101 22.95 6.97 -26.86
C GLU A 101 22.28 5.61 -26.70
N THR A 102 21.28 5.49 -25.81
CA THR A 102 20.51 4.24 -25.61
C THR A 102 19.82 3.76 -26.89
N LYS A 103 19.25 4.68 -27.69
CA LYS A 103 18.66 4.33 -29.00
C LYS A 103 19.70 3.89 -30.01
N MET A 104 20.88 4.53 -30.04
CA MET A 104 21.96 4.16 -30.93
C MET A 104 22.55 2.79 -30.57
N GLU A 105 22.74 2.51 -29.29
CA GLU A 105 23.18 1.21 -28.81
C GLU A 105 22.19 0.11 -29.20
N HIS A 106 20.90 0.33 -28.97
CA HIS A 106 19.85 -0.59 -29.37
C HIS A 106 19.83 -0.83 -30.89
N LEU A 107 20.02 0.23 -31.70
CA LEU A 107 20.11 0.12 -33.15
C LEU A 107 21.34 -0.69 -33.60
N ALA A 108 22.48 -0.51 -32.94
CA ALA A 108 23.70 -1.28 -33.20
C ALA A 108 23.51 -2.78 -32.87
N GLN A 109 22.86 -3.08 -31.73
CA GLN A 109 22.52 -4.46 -31.35
C GLN A 109 21.59 -5.13 -32.37
N LEU A 110 20.58 -4.40 -32.89
CA LEU A 110 19.69 -4.92 -33.93
C LEU A 110 20.43 -5.20 -35.24
N ARG A 111 21.33 -4.30 -35.67
CA ARG A 111 22.14 -4.50 -36.88
C ARG A 111 23.03 -5.74 -36.76
N LYS A 112 23.69 -5.90 -35.61
CA LYS A 112 24.52 -7.08 -35.33
C LYS A 112 23.72 -8.38 -35.42
N LYS A 113 22.57 -8.45 -34.74
CA LYS A 113 21.70 -9.64 -34.79
C LYS A 113 21.21 -9.93 -36.21
N PHE A 114 20.88 -8.89 -36.98
CA PHE A 114 20.45 -9.04 -38.36
C PHE A 114 21.57 -9.60 -39.26
N GLU A 115 22.80 -9.15 -39.09
CA GLU A 115 23.97 -9.69 -39.81
C GLU A 115 24.23 -11.16 -39.44
N GLU A 116 24.18 -11.50 -38.15
CA GLU A 116 24.30 -12.88 -37.68
C GLU A 116 23.21 -13.79 -38.26
N ASP A 117 21.96 -13.33 -38.27
CA ASP A 117 20.84 -14.06 -38.84
C ASP A 117 20.98 -14.23 -40.36
N LYS A 118 21.48 -13.20 -41.06
CA LYS A 118 21.79 -13.27 -42.49
C LYS A 118 22.84 -14.34 -42.79
N GLN A 119 23.94 -14.35 -42.03
CA GLN A 119 24.98 -15.37 -42.15
C GLN A 119 24.44 -16.77 -41.87
N ARG A 120 23.59 -16.93 -40.85
CA ARG A 120 22.94 -18.21 -40.53
C ARG A 120 22.05 -18.69 -41.68
N ILE A 121 21.28 -17.79 -42.29
CA ILE A 121 20.42 -18.11 -43.44
C ILE A 121 21.26 -18.49 -44.67
N GLU A 122 22.36 -17.79 -44.93
CA GLU A 122 23.28 -18.12 -46.03
C GLU A 122 23.88 -19.53 -45.87
N LEU A 123 24.31 -19.90 -44.65
CA LEU A 123 24.75 -21.26 -44.34
C LEU A 123 23.64 -22.31 -44.55
N MET A 124 22.41 -22.01 -44.11
CA MET A 124 21.27 -22.91 -44.32
C MET A 124 20.88 -23.05 -45.79
N ARG A 125 20.99 -21.98 -46.59
CA ARG A 125 20.78 -22.01 -48.05
C ARG A 125 21.85 -22.84 -48.75
N ALA A 126 23.12 -22.67 -48.37
CA ALA A 126 24.22 -23.49 -48.89
C ALA A 126 24.01 -24.98 -48.59
N GLN A 127 23.53 -25.30 -47.38
CA GLN A 127 23.18 -26.67 -46.98
C GLN A 127 21.82 -27.16 -47.54
N ARG A 128 21.08 -26.34 -48.31
CA ARG A 128 19.72 -26.63 -48.82
C ARG A 128 18.69 -26.98 -47.74
N LYS A 129 18.90 -26.52 -46.50
CA LYS A 129 18.00 -26.76 -45.36
C LYS A 129 17.04 -25.59 -45.11
N PHE A 130 17.18 -24.49 -45.83
CA PHE A 130 16.32 -23.33 -45.67
C PHE A 130 14.93 -23.57 -46.32
N ARG A 131 13.87 -23.51 -45.52
CA ARG A 131 12.46 -23.63 -45.95
C ARG A 131 11.74 -22.31 -45.64
N PRO A 132 11.44 -21.48 -46.66
CA PRO A 132 10.86 -20.14 -46.45
C PRO A 132 9.35 -20.13 -46.18
N TYR A 133 8.67 -21.27 -46.35
CA TYR A 133 7.23 -21.45 -46.25
C TYR A 133 6.95 -22.81 -45.61
#